data_AF-A0A831S234-F1
#
_entry.id   AF-A0A831S234-F1
#
_cell.length_a   1.000
_cell.length_b   1.000
_cell.length_c   1.000
_cell.angle_alpha   90.00
_cell.angle_beta   90.00
_cell.angle_gamma   90.00
#
_symmetry.space_group_name_H-M   'P 1'
#
loop_
_entity.id
_entity.type
_entity.pdbx_description
1 polymer ?
#
loop_
_entity_poly.entity_id
_entity_poly.type
_entity_poly.pdbx_seq_one_letter_code
_entity_poly.pdbx_strand_id
1 'polypeptide(L)'
;TISNTRFSDINKLAKEILSENGNVMTEENLTNEILKRILSKQDVDGHIIRLSMVVDPELEKQDKTDAFFPFWRYKTIDVEEIRKVIESAISILKKKGDTLLEPKLIGEIQNIFARKGNKQVEEKTVLGCLTTDKRLKKVEEGWGLMEWRHINPRSIRDKAYIVLKNHKKPLHFVEIANKISEVGFDKKVVTVQAVHNELIRCEKFVLVGRGLYVLKEWGYKEGTVADVIEEILAKKNGPMTKQEIIEEVLKQRHVRIGTISLNLQKNPHFARVGRAVYELDISKKPKSSKKK
;
A
#
# COMPACT_ATOMS: atom_id res chain seq x y z
N THR A 1 -20.51 47.33 10.94
CA THR A 1 -20.22 46.53 9.73
C THR A 1 -21.12 45.33 9.76
N ILE A 2 -22.10 45.26 8.85
CA ILE A 2 -23.16 44.25 8.87
C ILE A 2 -22.49 42.90 8.53
N SER A 3 -22.16 42.13 9.56
CA SER A 3 -21.89 40.70 9.40
C SER A 3 -23.20 40.08 8.92
N ASN A 4 -23.31 39.89 7.62
CA ASN A 4 -24.40 39.16 6.97
C ASN A 4 -24.66 37.90 7.82
N THR A 5 -25.87 37.75 8.38
CA THR A 5 -26.15 36.77 9.46
C THR A 5 -25.73 35.35 9.07
N ARG A 6 -25.82 35.03 7.77
CA ARG A 6 -25.36 33.77 7.19
C ARG A 6 -23.83 33.58 7.26
N PHE A 7 -23.04 34.63 7.05
CA PHE A 7 -21.59 34.57 7.17
C PHE A 7 -21.14 34.41 8.63
N SER A 8 -21.82 35.06 9.58
CA SER A 8 -21.52 34.85 11.00
C SER A 8 -21.85 33.42 11.44
N ASP A 9 -22.93 32.84 10.94
CA ASP A 9 -23.30 31.46 11.25
C ASP A 9 -22.29 30.46 10.68
N ILE A 10 -21.86 30.65 9.42
CA ILE A 10 -20.82 29.81 8.79
C ILE A 10 -19.48 29.96 9.53
N ASN A 11 -19.10 31.17 9.90
CA ASN A 11 -17.83 31.40 10.61
C ASN A 11 -17.84 30.79 12.02
N LYS A 12 -18.98 30.86 12.72
CA LYS A 12 -19.14 30.19 14.02
C LYS A 12 -19.02 28.67 13.87
N LEU A 13 -19.68 28.09 12.86
CA LEU A 13 -19.57 26.66 12.56
C LEU A 13 -18.14 26.26 12.17
N ALA A 14 -17.45 27.06 11.35
CA ALA A 14 -16.06 26.81 10.98
C ALA A 14 -15.14 26.81 12.20
N LYS A 15 -15.35 27.75 13.14
CA LYS A 15 -14.64 27.84 14.41
C LYS A 15 -14.92 26.64 15.31
N GLU A 16 -16.18 26.25 15.47
CA GLU A 16 -16.55 25.05 16.22
C GLU A 16 -15.84 23.81 15.64
N ILE A 17 -15.92 23.60 14.32
CA ILE A 17 -15.28 22.45 13.65
C ILE A 17 -13.76 22.49 13.78
N LEU A 18 -13.13 23.66 13.63
CA LEU A 18 -11.68 23.79 13.81
C LEU A 18 -11.29 23.48 15.26
N SER A 19 -12.01 24.02 16.24
CA SER A 19 -11.76 23.74 17.67
C SER A 19 -11.95 22.26 18.02
N GLU A 20 -12.96 21.60 17.43
CA GLU A 20 -13.22 20.17 17.59
C GLU A 20 -12.10 19.30 17.00
N ASN A 21 -11.36 19.80 16.00
CA ASN A 21 -10.31 19.09 15.25
C ASN A 21 -8.88 19.57 15.55
N GLY A 22 -8.66 20.27 16.67
CA GLY A 22 -7.31 20.69 17.07
C GLY A 22 -6.77 21.88 16.25
N ASN A 23 -7.67 22.78 15.86
CA ASN A 23 -7.39 24.12 15.35
C ASN A 23 -6.67 24.21 13.99
N VAL A 24 -6.43 23.08 13.31
CA VAL A 24 -5.79 23.01 12.00
C VAL A 24 -6.51 21.98 11.12
N MET A 25 -6.93 22.39 9.93
CA MET A 25 -7.67 21.50 9.02
C MET A 25 -7.50 21.90 7.55
N THR A 26 -7.45 20.93 6.64
CA THR A 26 -7.38 21.21 5.20
C THR A 26 -8.64 21.91 4.70
N GLU A 27 -8.50 22.78 3.71
CA GLU A 27 -9.62 23.55 3.16
C GLU A 27 -10.74 22.65 2.61
N GLU A 28 -10.38 21.56 1.95
CA GLU A 28 -11.33 20.59 1.41
C GLU A 28 -12.11 19.88 2.53
N ASN A 29 -11.41 19.38 3.57
CA ASN A 29 -12.08 18.69 4.67
C ASN A 29 -12.97 19.67 5.45
N LEU A 30 -12.49 20.89 5.72
CA LEU A 30 -13.26 21.89 6.47
C LEU A 30 -14.53 22.29 5.71
N THR A 31 -14.40 22.54 4.41
CA THR A 31 -15.56 22.85 3.55
C THR A 31 -16.55 21.68 3.54
N ASN A 32 -16.05 20.43 3.43
CA ASN A 32 -16.90 19.24 3.42
C ASN A 32 -17.65 19.04 4.75
N GLU A 33 -16.98 19.23 5.90
CA GLU A 33 -17.62 19.11 7.22
C GLU A 33 -18.65 20.23 7.46
N ILE A 34 -18.36 21.46 7.02
CA ILE A 34 -19.32 22.56 7.06
C ILE A 34 -20.55 22.24 6.20
N LEU A 35 -20.34 21.77 4.96
CA LEU A 35 -21.44 21.38 4.06
C LEU A 35 -22.30 20.24 4.65
N LYS A 36 -21.68 19.23 5.27
CA LYS A 36 -22.39 18.15 5.96
C LYS A 36 -23.23 18.66 7.14
N ARG A 37 -22.74 19.63 7.91
CA ARG A 37 -23.45 20.15 9.09
C ARG A 37 -24.55 21.14 8.72
N ILE A 38 -24.42 21.82 7.59
CA ILE A 38 -25.42 22.78 7.09
C ILE A 38 -26.64 22.10 6.47
N LEU A 39 -26.54 20.86 5.96
CA LEU A 39 -27.63 19.91 5.58
C LEU A 39 -28.86 20.48 4.84
N SER A 40 -28.81 21.70 4.32
CA SER A 40 -29.94 22.44 3.79
C SER A 40 -29.73 22.67 2.31
N LYS A 41 -30.70 22.26 1.50
CA LYS A 41 -30.83 22.47 0.04
C LYS A 41 -30.94 23.96 -0.36
N GLN A 42 -30.08 24.82 0.16
CA GLN A 42 -29.94 26.21 -0.28
C GLN A 42 -28.55 26.40 -0.85
N ASP A 43 -28.42 27.23 -1.88
CA ASP A 43 -27.25 27.57 -2.71
C ASP A 43 -26.00 28.07 -1.95
N VAL A 44 -25.60 27.40 -0.87
CA VAL A 44 -24.34 27.68 -0.19
C VAL A 44 -23.26 26.88 -0.90
N ASP A 45 -22.71 27.48 -1.94
CA ASP A 45 -21.55 26.96 -2.65
C ASP A 45 -20.31 26.98 -1.72
N GLY A 46 -19.37 26.05 -1.94
CA GLY A 46 -18.08 26.04 -1.27
C GLY A 46 -17.31 27.36 -1.43
N HIS A 47 -17.56 28.12 -2.49
CA HIS A 47 -17.02 29.47 -2.66
C HIS A 47 -17.50 30.48 -1.59
N ILE A 48 -18.76 30.40 -1.17
CA ILE A 48 -19.34 31.27 -0.14
C ILE A 48 -18.72 30.95 1.22
N ILE A 49 -18.53 29.66 1.51
CA ILE A 49 -17.85 29.20 2.75
C ILE A 49 -16.39 29.68 2.77
N ARG A 50 -15.68 29.57 1.65
CA ARG A 50 -14.30 30.08 1.55
C ARG A 50 -14.23 31.58 1.78
N LEU A 51 -15.13 32.34 1.15
CA LEU A 51 -15.16 33.79 1.32
C LEU A 51 -15.47 34.18 2.77
N SER A 52 -16.40 33.48 3.43
CA SER A 52 -16.76 33.77 4.83
C SER A 52 -15.57 33.59 5.77
N MET A 53 -14.80 32.52 5.57
CA MET A 53 -13.60 32.22 6.38
C MET A 53 -12.49 33.25 6.16
N VAL A 54 -12.33 33.79 4.94
CA VAL A 54 -11.35 34.87 4.65
C VAL A 54 -11.70 36.15 5.38
N VAL A 55 -12.99 36.43 5.59
CA VAL A 55 -13.46 37.62 6.29
C VAL A 55 -13.25 37.52 7.81
N ASP A 56 -13.03 36.31 8.34
CA ASP A 56 -12.87 36.13 9.78
C ASP A 56 -11.48 36.56 10.28
N PRO A 57 -11.39 37.47 11.27
CA PRO A 57 -10.11 37.98 11.75
C PRO A 57 -9.33 36.97 12.60
N GLU A 58 -9.92 35.87 13.07
CA GLU A 58 -9.25 34.88 13.93
C GLU A 58 -8.72 33.68 13.14
N LEU A 59 -9.20 33.50 11.92
CA LEU A 59 -8.78 32.44 11.01
C LEU A 59 -7.72 32.95 10.06
N GLU A 60 -6.77 32.08 9.73
CA GLU A 60 -5.76 32.36 8.73
C GLU A 60 -5.66 31.20 7.75
N LYS A 61 -5.70 31.55 6.46
CA LYS A 61 -5.48 30.61 5.37
C LYS A 61 -4.00 30.52 5.06
N GLN A 62 -3.52 29.30 4.87
CA GLN A 62 -2.24 29.03 4.24
C GLN A 62 -2.48 28.52 2.81
N ASP A 63 -1.90 29.23 1.84
CA ASP A 63 -2.05 28.89 0.43
C ASP A 63 -1.25 27.65 0.04
N LYS A 64 -1.59 27.12 -1.14
CA LYS A 64 -0.95 25.94 -1.71
C LYS A 64 0.56 26.19 -1.87
N THR A 65 1.36 25.48 -1.09
CA THR A 65 2.82 25.44 -1.20
C THR A 65 3.26 24.08 -1.73
N ASP A 66 4.51 23.90 -2.19
CA ASP A 66 5.01 22.59 -2.64
C ASP A 66 4.90 21.50 -1.55
N ALA A 67 5.09 21.87 -0.28
CA ALA A 67 5.00 20.95 0.85
C ALA A 67 3.56 20.75 1.38
N PHE A 68 2.68 21.76 1.27
CA PHE A 68 1.39 21.79 1.96
C PHE A 68 0.19 21.86 1.02
N PHE A 69 -0.89 21.18 1.39
CA PHE A 69 -2.23 21.47 0.86
C PHE A 69 -2.73 22.81 1.40
N PRO A 70 -3.69 23.49 0.74
CA PRO A 70 -4.37 24.63 1.35
C PRO A 70 -5.03 24.21 2.66
N PHE A 71 -4.74 24.93 3.74
CA PHE A 71 -5.31 24.63 5.05
C PHE A 71 -5.66 25.90 5.80
N TRP A 72 -6.61 25.77 6.72
CA TRP A 72 -7.04 26.81 7.64
C TRP A 72 -6.50 26.50 9.03
N ARG A 73 -6.08 27.57 9.72
CA ARG A 73 -5.65 27.51 11.11
C ARG A 73 -6.23 28.66 11.90
N TYR A 74 -6.32 28.48 13.21
CA TYR A 74 -6.43 29.64 14.10
C TYR A 74 -5.11 30.41 14.13
N LYS A 75 -5.19 31.74 14.20
CA LYS A 75 -4.01 32.61 14.35
C LYS A 75 -3.17 32.32 15.60
N THR A 76 -3.73 31.64 16.58
CA THR A 76 -3.05 31.22 17.81
C THR A 76 -1.96 30.18 17.58
N ILE A 77 -2.01 29.43 16.48
CA ILE A 77 -1.02 28.40 16.13
C ILE A 77 -0.13 28.94 15.03
N ASP A 78 1.17 29.05 15.28
CA ASP A 78 2.13 29.49 14.26
C ASP A 78 2.39 28.39 13.21
N VAL A 79 2.61 28.81 11.96
CA VAL A 79 2.99 27.92 10.85
C VAL A 79 4.30 27.21 11.15
N GLU A 80 5.21 27.86 11.88
CA GLU A 80 6.48 27.26 12.28
C GLU A 80 6.29 26.10 13.26
N GLU A 81 5.28 26.14 14.14
CA GLU A 81 4.95 25.01 15.02
C GLU A 81 4.43 23.82 14.22
N ILE A 82 3.53 24.09 13.26
CA ILE A 82 2.99 23.07 12.34
C ILE A 82 4.13 22.41 11.55
N ARG A 83 5.07 23.21 11.01
CA ARG A 83 6.24 22.72 10.29
C ARG A 83 7.11 21.81 11.17
N LYS A 84 7.40 22.22 12.42
CA LYS A 84 8.18 21.42 13.37
C LYS A 84 7.51 20.09 13.72
N VAL A 85 6.19 20.06 13.88
CA VAL A 85 5.42 18.82 14.12
C VAL A 85 5.60 17.87 12.95
N ILE A 86 5.42 18.38 11.73
CA ILE A 86 5.48 17.60 10.49
C ILE A 86 6.89 17.08 10.22
N GLU A 87 7.91 17.91 10.39
CA GLU A 87 9.32 17.48 10.25
C GLU A 87 9.70 16.42 11.28
N SER A 88 9.21 16.55 12.52
CA SER A 88 9.41 15.53 13.55
C SER A 88 8.75 14.20 13.15
N ALA A 89 7.51 14.25 12.62
CA ALA A 89 6.81 13.09 12.10
C ALA A 89 7.57 12.42 10.93
N ILE A 90 8.05 13.22 9.97
CA ILE A 90 8.83 12.72 8.83
C ILE A 90 10.14 12.09 9.30
N SER A 91 10.84 12.70 10.27
CA SER A 91 12.06 12.13 10.83
C SER A 91 11.79 10.78 11.51
N ILE A 92 10.71 10.67 12.29
CA ILE A 92 10.30 9.41 12.93
C ILE A 92 10.03 8.33 11.87
N LEU A 93 9.22 8.67 10.86
CA LEU A 93 8.89 7.76 9.77
C LEU A 93 10.14 7.32 9.00
N LYS A 94 11.06 8.25 8.68
CA LYS A 94 12.33 7.93 8.02
C LYS A 94 13.24 7.02 8.86
N LYS A 95 13.32 7.23 10.18
CA LYS A 95 14.11 6.38 11.09
C LYS A 95 13.59 4.95 11.15
N LYS A 96 12.27 4.78 11.15
CA LYS A 96 11.66 3.45 11.17
C LYS A 96 11.70 2.77 9.80
N GLY A 97 11.58 3.55 8.72
CA GLY A 97 11.58 3.04 7.34
C GLY A 97 10.30 2.29 6.95
N ASP A 98 9.25 2.34 7.78
CA ASP A 98 7.96 1.70 7.56
C ASP A 98 6.83 2.51 8.20
N THR A 99 5.58 2.16 7.89
CA THR A 99 4.38 2.80 8.41
C THR A 99 4.31 2.75 9.94
N LEU A 100 3.65 3.77 10.50
CA LEU A 100 3.38 3.86 11.93
C LEU A 100 1.91 4.03 12.21
N LEU A 101 1.37 3.20 13.10
CA LEU A 101 0.02 3.37 13.62
C LEU A 101 -0.14 4.76 14.23
N GLU A 102 -1.30 5.35 13.99
CA GLU A 102 -1.65 6.71 14.42
C GLU A 102 -1.38 6.96 15.92
N PRO A 103 -1.80 6.09 16.87
CA PRO A 103 -1.54 6.32 18.29
C PRO A 103 -0.06 6.32 18.66
N LYS A 104 0.75 5.49 17.97
CA LYS A 104 2.19 5.41 18.22
C LYS A 104 2.91 6.64 17.68
N LEU A 105 2.54 7.09 16.48
CA LEU A 105 3.13 8.29 15.89
C LEU A 105 2.81 9.52 16.74
N ILE A 106 1.55 9.68 17.16
CA ILE A 106 1.12 10.78 18.04
C ILE A 106 1.88 10.74 19.37
N GLY A 107 1.97 9.58 20.01
CA GLY A 107 2.71 9.44 21.27
C GLY A 107 4.20 9.77 21.14
N GLU A 108 4.86 9.36 20.05
CA GLU A 108 6.26 9.71 19.81
C GLU A 108 6.45 11.21 19.56
N ILE A 109 5.54 11.85 18.81
CA ILE A 109 5.56 13.29 18.59
C ILE A 109 5.36 14.03 19.92
N GLN A 110 4.33 13.67 20.69
CA GLN A 110 4.07 14.29 22.00
C GLN A 110 5.26 14.16 22.95
N ASN A 111 5.93 13.00 22.97
CA ASN A 111 7.14 12.80 23.76
C ASN A 111 8.29 13.72 23.32
N ILE A 112 8.48 13.94 22.02
CA ILE A 112 9.51 14.86 21.51
C ILE A 112 9.18 16.31 21.92
N PHE A 113 7.91 16.72 21.82
CA PHE A 113 7.49 18.06 22.19
C PHE A 113 7.55 18.30 23.71
N ALA A 114 7.18 17.30 24.52
CA ALA A 114 7.31 17.33 25.97
C ALA A 114 8.78 17.45 26.41
N ARG A 115 9.69 16.71 25.76
CA ARG A 115 11.14 16.80 26.05
C ARG A 115 11.76 18.14 25.66
N LYS A 116 11.19 18.85 24.68
CA LYS A 116 11.66 20.16 24.22
C LYS A 116 11.10 21.33 25.04
N GLY A 117 10.30 21.07 26.08
CA GLY A 117 9.69 22.10 26.91
C GLY A 117 8.59 22.92 26.21
N ASN A 118 8.09 22.43 25.07
CA ASN A 118 7.01 23.08 24.34
C ASN A 118 5.65 22.72 24.96
N LYS A 119 4.65 23.58 24.76
CA LYS A 119 3.24 23.30 25.13
C LYS A 119 2.85 21.91 24.64
N GLN A 120 2.14 21.15 25.47
CA GLN A 120 1.58 19.87 25.05
C GLN A 120 0.65 20.10 23.87
N VAL A 121 0.98 19.45 22.76
CA VAL A 121 0.16 19.51 21.54
C VAL A 121 -0.92 18.45 21.68
N GLU A 122 -2.17 18.88 21.59
CA GLU A 122 -3.31 17.96 21.61
C GLU A 122 -3.23 16.95 20.46
N GLU A 123 -3.67 15.71 20.68
CA GLU A 123 -3.62 14.64 19.69
C GLU A 123 -4.27 15.04 18.37
N LYS A 124 -5.40 15.76 18.45
CA LYS A 124 -6.15 16.25 17.30
C LYS A 124 -5.39 17.32 16.53
N THR A 125 -4.64 18.18 17.22
CA THR A 125 -3.80 19.19 16.58
C THR A 125 -2.69 18.51 15.78
N VAL A 126 -2.06 17.46 16.34
CA VAL A 126 -1.07 16.65 15.63
C VAL A 126 -1.70 16.03 14.39
N LEU A 127 -2.88 15.40 14.52
CA LEU A 127 -3.57 14.79 13.39
C LEU A 127 -3.91 15.81 12.28
N GLY A 128 -4.42 16.98 12.66
CA GLY A 128 -4.66 18.10 11.77
C GLY A 128 -3.39 18.48 11.01
N CYS A 129 -2.28 18.69 11.71
CA CYS A 129 -0.97 18.97 11.10
C CYS A 129 -0.51 17.88 10.12
N LEU A 130 -0.68 16.60 10.47
CA LEU A 130 -0.25 15.51 9.58
C LEU A 130 -1.05 15.48 8.27
N THR A 131 -2.33 15.88 8.31
CA THR A 131 -3.17 15.95 7.10
C THR A 131 -2.85 17.12 6.18
N THR A 132 -2.15 18.17 6.65
CA THR A 132 -1.82 19.32 5.82
C THR A 132 -0.61 19.09 4.91
N ASP A 133 0.29 18.17 5.28
CA ASP A 133 1.49 17.90 4.48
C ASP A 133 1.19 16.92 3.34
N LYS A 134 1.61 17.31 2.13
CA LYS A 134 1.44 16.49 0.92
C LYS A 134 2.26 15.21 0.99
N ARG A 135 3.42 15.20 1.65
CA ARG A 135 4.35 14.07 1.71
C ARG A 135 3.84 12.97 2.63
N LEU A 136 2.87 13.24 3.49
CA LEU A 136 2.29 12.28 4.40
C LEU A 136 0.97 11.74 3.84
N LYS A 137 0.74 10.44 4.04
CA LYS A 137 -0.50 9.78 3.66
C LYS A 137 -0.93 8.79 4.73
N LYS A 138 -2.23 8.81 5.03
CA LYS A 138 -2.88 7.81 5.87
C LYS A 138 -3.26 6.60 5.01
N VAL A 139 -2.85 5.43 5.45
CA VAL A 139 -3.17 4.09 4.92
C VAL A 139 -3.74 3.22 6.03
N GLU A 140 -4.28 2.05 5.72
CA GLU A 140 -4.84 1.12 6.74
C GLU A 140 -3.79 0.69 7.77
N GLU A 141 -2.52 0.53 7.36
CA GLU A 141 -1.40 0.18 8.24
C GLU A 141 -0.92 1.37 9.12
N GLY A 142 -1.48 2.57 8.90
CA GLY A 142 -1.16 3.80 9.65
C GLY A 142 -0.71 4.95 8.76
N TRP A 143 0.18 5.79 9.27
CA TRP A 143 0.77 6.91 8.55
C TRP A 143 2.09 6.52 7.90
N GLY A 144 2.34 7.04 6.70
CA GLY A 144 3.67 7.01 6.12
C GLY A 144 3.88 7.96 4.96
N LEU A 145 5.04 7.84 4.32
CA LEU A 145 5.51 8.81 3.32
C LEU A 145 5.05 8.45 1.90
N MET A 146 4.61 9.45 1.15
CA MET A 146 4.24 9.32 -0.26
C MET A 146 5.40 8.89 -1.17
N GLU A 147 6.65 9.06 -0.72
CA GLU A 147 7.83 8.59 -1.44
C GLU A 147 7.92 7.06 -1.45
N TRP A 148 7.30 6.39 -0.48
CA TRP A 148 7.38 4.95 -0.35
C TRP A 148 6.42 4.25 -1.31
N ARG A 149 6.96 3.31 -2.10
CA ARG A 149 6.18 2.60 -3.14
C ARG A 149 5.08 1.69 -2.60
N HIS A 150 5.20 1.24 -1.35
CA HIS A 150 4.15 0.48 -0.68
C HIS A 150 2.99 1.36 -0.17
N ILE A 151 3.17 2.69 -0.12
CA ILE A 151 2.14 3.68 0.29
C ILE A 151 1.53 4.37 -0.94
N ASN A 152 2.36 4.69 -1.92
CA ASN A 152 1.94 5.33 -3.15
C ASN A 152 2.42 4.54 -4.38
N PRO A 153 1.67 3.52 -4.80
CA PRO A 153 2.07 2.67 -5.91
C PRO A 153 1.89 3.39 -7.25
N ARG A 154 2.97 3.95 -7.78
CA ARG A 154 2.97 4.65 -9.08
C ARG A 154 2.98 3.70 -10.28
N SER A 155 3.59 2.52 -10.12
CA SER A 155 3.68 1.50 -11.17
C SER A 155 2.66 0.39 -10.96
N ILE A 156 2.24 -0.25 -12.05
CA ILE A 156 1.45 -1.49 -12.02
C ILE A 156 2.15 -2.57 -11.17
N ARG A 157 3.49 -2.61 -11.18
CA ARG A 157 4.29 -3.52 -10.36
C ARG A 157 4.10 -3.28 -8.87
N ASP A 158 4.12 -2.03 -8.44
CA ASP A 158 3.95 -1.67 -7.03
C ASP A 158 2.52 -2.00 -6.57
N LYS A 159 1.52 -1.77 -7.43
CA LYS A 159 0.12 -2.15 -7.17
C LYS A 159 -0.03 -3.67 -7.02
N ALA A 160 0.56 -4.44 -7.93
CA ALA A 160 0.54 -5.90 -7.85
C ALA A 160 1.25 -6.44 -6.59
N TYR A 161 2.36 -5.79 -6.18
CA TYR A 161 3.06 -6.12 -4.94
C TYR A 161 2.16 -5.93 -3.72
N ILE A 162 1.48 -4.79 -3.59
CA ILE A 162 0.56 -4.51 -2.48
C ILE A 162 -0.60 -5.52 -2.46
N VAL A 163 -1.21 -5.80 -3.60
CA VAL A 163 -2.31 -6.77 -3.70
C VAL A 163 -1.87 -8.15 -3.23
N LEU A 164 -0.70 -8.63 -3.68
CA LEU A 164 -0.17 -9.93 -3.24
C LEU A 164 0.22 -9.92 -1.76
N LYS A 165 0.85 -8.85 -1.27
CA LYS A 165 1.25 -8.70 0.14
C LYS A 165 0.04 -8.75 1.07
N ASN A 166 -1.05 -8.09 0.69
CA ASN A 166 -2.30 -8.07 1.46
C ASN A 166 -3.01 -9.43 1.43
N HIS A 167 -3.04 -10.10 0.28
CA HIS A 167 -3.73 -11.39 0.14
C HIS A 167 -3.01 -12.58 0.77
N LYS A 168 -1.68 -12.53 0.86
CA LYS A 168 -0.83 -13.61 1.45
C LYS A 168 -1.04 -14.99 0.84
N LYS A 169 -1.56 -15.07 -0.40
CA LYS A 169 -1.81 -16.30 -1.15
C LYS A 169 -1.44 -16.12 -2.63
N PRO A 170 -1.08 -17.20 -3.35
CA PRO A 170 -0.88 -17.14 -4.80
C PRO A 170 -2.16 -16.70 -5.51
N LEU A 171 -2.05 -15.76 -6.44
CA LEU A 171 -3.18 -15.24 -7.21
C LEU A 171 -2.92 -15.34 -8.70
N HIS A 172 -4.00 -15.50 -9.47
CA HIS A 172 -3.89 -15.49 -10.92
C HIS A 172 -3.72 -14.05 -11.43
N PHE A 173 -2.96 -13.82 -12.51
CA PHE A 173 -2.71 -12.45 -13.02
C PHE A 173 -4.00 -11.68 -13.37
N VAL A 174 -5.06 -12.38 -13.78
CA VAL A 174 -6.40 -11.80 -14.00
C VAL A 174 -7.01 -11.31 -12.68
N GLU A 175 -6.93 -12.12 -11.62
CA GLU A 175 -7.44 -11.76 -10.30
C GLU A 175 -6.64 -10.59 -9.71
N ILE A 176 -5.32 -10.56 -9.93
CA ILE A 176 -4.47 -9.42 -9.55
C ILE A 176 -4.95 -8.15 -10.27
N ALA A 177 -5.20 -8.20 -11.58
CA ALA A 177 -5.69 -7.04 -12.34
C ALA A 177 -7.07 -6.56 -11.87
N ASN A 178 -7.99 -7.49 -11.57
CA ASN A 178 -9.31 -7.16 -11.03
C ASN A 178 -9.18 -6.51 -9.66
N LYS A 179 -8.37 -7.06 -8.76
CA LYS A 179 -8.13 -6.50 -7.42
C LYS A 179 -7.46 -5.12 -7.47
N ILE A 180 -6.52 -4.90 -8.39
CA ILE A 180 -5.93 -3.58 -8.59
C ILE A 180 -7.01 -2.56 -8.99
N SER A 181 -7.99 -2.98 -9.79
CA SER A 181 -9.11 -2.14 -10.23
C SER A 181 -10.14 -1.92 -9.12
N GLU A 182 -10.44 -2.94 -8.32
CA GLU A 182 -11.33 -2.88 -7.15
C GLU A 182 -10.80 -1.95 -6.06
N VAL A 183 -9.49 -2.03 -5.76
CA VAL A 183 -8.85 -1.17 -4.74
C VAL A 183 -8.81 0.29 -5.20
N GLY A 184 -8.89 0.55 -6.51
CA GLY A 184 -9.04 1.91 -7.03
C GLY A 184 -7.84 2.82 -6.74
N PHE A 185 -6.61 2.28 -6.79
CA PHE A 185 -5.38 3.04 -6.49
C PHE A 185 -5.24 4.34 -7.31
N ASP A 186 -5.69 4.33 -8.57
CA ASP A 186 -5.73 5.48 -9.46
C ASP A 186 -7.00 5.42 -10.34
N LYS A 187 -7.39 6.55 -10.93
CA LYS A 187 -8.43 6.61 -11.98
C LYS A 187 -8.02 5.93 -13.30
N LYS A 188 -6.78 5.44 -13.42
CA LYS A 188 -6.27 4.79 -14.63
C LYS A 188 -6.65 3.31 -14.64
N VAL A 189 -7.39 2.92 -15.67
CA VAL A 189 -7.75 1.51 -15.91
C VAL A 189 -6.48 0.73 -16.27
N VAL A 190 -6.24 -0.35 -15.53
CA VAL A 190 -5.11 -1.24 -15.76
C VAL A 190 -5.60 -2.44 -16.56
N THR A 191 -4.97 -2.74 -17.69
CA THR A 191 -5.33 -3.92 -18.49
C THR A 191 -4.66 -5.18 -17.96
N VAL A 192 -5.34 -6.32 -18.08
CA VAL A 192 -4.85 -7.64 -17.67
C VAL A 192 -3.50 -7.98 -18.32
N GLN A 193 -3.34 -7.66 -19.61
CA GLN A 193 -2.11 -7.90 -20.36
C GLN A 193 -0.94 -7.07 -19.82
N ALA A 194 -1.18 -5.81 -19.46
CA ALA A 194 -0.15 -4.96 -18.88
C ALA A 194 0.33 -5.52 -17.52
N VAL A 195 -0.61 -5.98 -16.66
CA VAL A 195 -0.26 -6.65 -15.40
C VAL A 195 0.60 -7.88 -15.65
N HIS A 196 0.19 -8.74 -16.59
CA HIS A 196 0.94 -9.96 -16.90
C HIS A 196 2.38 -9.66 -17.37
N ASN A 197 2.56 -8.68 -18.26
CA ASN A 197 3.87 -8.29 -18.77
C ASN A 197 4.77 -7.65 -17.68
N GLU A 198 4.17 -6.91 -16.76
CA GLU A 198 4.88 -6.30 -15.62
C GLU A 198 5.27 -7.35 -14.56
N LEU A 199 4.44 -8.37 -14.34
CA LEU A 199 4.73 -9.49 -13.45
C LEU A 199 5.90 -10.34 -13.98
N ILE A 200 5.94 -10.62 -15.29
CA ILE A 200 7.03 -11.39 -15.91
C ILE A 200 8.37 -10.65 -15.82
N ARG A 201 8.37 -9.34 -16.03
CA ARG A 201 9.59 -8.52 -16.12
C ARG A 201 10.22 -8.22 -14.76
N CYS A 202 9.52 -8.47 -13.66
CA CYS A 202 9.96 -8.06 -12.33
C CYS A 202 10.33 -9.28 -11.48
N GLU A 203 11.60 -9.38 -11.09
CA GLU A 203 12.18 -10.48 -10.31
C GLU A 203 11.56 -10.67 -8.91
N LYS A 204 10.77 -9.69 -8.44
CA LYS A 204 10.06 -9.79 -7.17
C LYS A 204 8.89 -10.78 -7.22
N PHE A 205 8.42 -11.13 -8.41
CA PHE A 205 7.31 -12.05 -8.60
C PHE A 205 7.81 -13.38 -9.15
N VAL A 206 7.25 -14.47 -8.64
CA VAL A 206 7.59 -15.83 -9.07
C VAL A 206 6.34 -16.50 -9.63
N LEU A 207 6.49 -17.09 -10.83
CA LEU A 207 5.44 -17.88 -11.46
C LEU A 207 5.43 -19.30 -10.87
N VAL A 208 4.41 -19.60 -10.06
CA VAL A 208 4.29 -20.91 -9.38
C VAL A 208 3.40 -21.91 -10.12
N GLY A 209 2.54 -21.44 -11.02
CA GLY A 209 1.61 -22.25 -11.80
C GLY A 209 1.15 -21.55 -13.08
N ARG A 210 0.12 -22.08 -13.76
CA ARG A 210 -0.44 -21.46 -14.97
C ARG A 210 -1.07 -20.11 -14.62
N GLY A 211 -0.32 -19.03 -14.86
CA GLY A 211 -0.75 -17.66 -14.56
C GLY A 211 -0.81 -17.30 -13.07
N LEU A 212 -0.33 -18.17 -12.18
CA LEU A 212 -0.32 -17.94 -10.73
C LEU A 212 1.00 -17.31 -10.29
N TYR A 213 0.92 -16.12 -9.69
CA TYR A 213 2.07 -15.37 -9.20
C TYR A 213 2.07 -15.26 -7.68
N VAL A 214 3.28 -15.26 -7.11
CA VAL A 214 3.56 -15.05 -5.68
C VAL A 214 4.70 -14.04 -5.51
N LEU A 215 4.87 -13.53 -4.29
CA LEU A 215 6.04 -12.75 -3.93
C LEU A 215 7.24 -13.67 -3.66
N LYS A 216 8.41 -13.29 -4.18
CA LYS A 216 9.67 -14.01 -3.97
C LYS A 216 10.05 -14.11 -2.49
N GLU A 217 9.69 -13.10 -1.70
CA GLU A 217 9.94 -13.06 -0.25
C GLU A 217 9.24 -14.18 0.53
N TRP A 218 8.24 -14.84 -0.04
CA TRP A 218 7.57 -15.99 0.59
C TRP A 218 8.36 -17.30 0.47
N GLY A 219 9.55 -17.27 -0.15
CA GLY A 219 10.45 -18.42 -0.24
C GLY A 219 10.11 -19.41 -1.36
N TYR A 220 9.17 -19.07 -2.26
CA TYR A 220 8.90 -19.88 -3.43
C TYR A 220 10.05 -19.80 -4.43
N LYS A 221 10.60 -20.94 -4.81
CA LYS A 221 11.65 -21.02 -5.82
C LYS A 221 11.09 -20.89 -7.24
N GLU A 222 11.82 -20.13 -8.06
CA GLU A 222 11.63 -20.08 -9.51
C GLU A 222 11.96 -21.45 -10.12
N GLY A 223 11.17 -21.89 -11.12
CA GLY A 223 11.35 -23.19 -11.74
C GLY A 223 10.06 -23.79 -12.28
N THR A 224 10.19 -24.82 -13.09
CA THR A 224 9.11 -25.66 -13.58
C THR A 224 8.83 -26.80 -12.60
N VAL A 225 7.70 -27.50 -12.80
CA VAL A 225 7.42 -28.73 -12.05
C VAL A 225 8.52 -29.77 -12.24
N ALA A 226 9.17 -29.80 -13.43
CA ALA A 226 10.29 -30.68 -13.70
C ALA A 226 11.51 -30.34 -12.83
N ASP A 227 11.86 -29.06 -12.68
CA ASP A 227 13.00 -28.65 -11.86
C ASP A 227 12.82 -29.04 -10.38
N VAL A 228 11.58 -28.96 -9.87
CA VAL A 228 11.24 -29.41 -8.50
C VAL A 228 11.35 -30.92 -8.36
N ILE A 229 10.84 -31.69 -9.34
CA ILE A 229 10.97 -33.15 -9.36
C ILE A 229 12.45 -33.56 -9.40
N GLU A 230 13.26 -32.87 -10.21
CA GLU A 230 14.70 -33.09 -10.29
C GLU A 230 15.39 -32.84 -8.94
N GLU A 231 15.10 -31.73 -8.26
CA GLU A 231 15.67 -31.44 -6.94
C GLU A 231 15.31 -32.51 -5.91
N ILE A 232 14.06 -33.01 -5.93
CA ILE A 232 13.59 -34.06 -5.02
C ILE A 232 14.32 -35.38 -5.29
N LEU A 233 14.41 -35.81 -6.56
CA LEU A 233 15.10 -37.04 -6.94
C LEU A 233 16.62 -36.95 -6.68
N ALA A 234 17.23 -35.80 -6.94
CA ALA A 234 18.65 -35.56 -6.66
C ALA A 234 18.96 -35.59 -5.15
N LYS A 235 18.08 -35.04 -4.30
CA LYS A 235 18.27 -35.07 -2.83
C LYS A 235 18.18 -36.46 -2.23
N LYS A 236 17.26 -37.30 -2.72
CA LYS A 236 17.09 -38.66 -2.19
C LYS A 236 18.19 -39.63 -2.68
N ASN A 237 18.89 -39.25 -3.76
CA ASN A 237 20.01 -40.00 -4.34
C ASN A 237 19.64 -41.47 -4.66
N GLY A 238 18.42 -41.68 -5.20
CA GLY A 238 17.90 -42.99 -5.54
C GLY A 238 16.46 -42.98 -6.03
N PRO A 239 15.94 -44.14 -6.50
CA PRO A 239 14.62 -44.27 -7.10
C PRO A 239 13.46 -43.96 -6.12
N MET A 240 12.45 -43.24 -6.59
CA MET A 240 11.24 -42.91 -5.82
C MET A 240 9.97 -43.44 -6.49
N THR A 241 8.98 -43.78 -5.68
CA THR A 241 7.65 -44.10 -6.19
C THR A 241 6.93 -42.83 -6.67
N LYS A 242 6.05 -42.99 -7.66
CA LYS A 242 5.22 -41.90 -8.18
C LYS A 242 4.43 -41.19 -7.08
N GLN A 243 3.92 -41.94 -6.10
CA GLN A 243 3.15 -41.40 -4.97
C GLN A 243 4.03 -40.51 -4.08
N GLU A 244 5.22 -40.98 -3.70
CA GLU A 244 6.16 -40.18 -2.89
C GLU A 244 6.57 -38.89 -3.61
N ILE A 245 6.81 -38.95 -4.93
CA ILE A 245 7.14 -37.76 -5.73
C ILE A 245 5.96 -36.78 -5.70
N ILE A 246 4.71 -37.27 -5.83
CA ILE A 246 3.53 -36.42 -5.80
C ILE A 246 3.41 -35.71 -4.44
N GLU A 247 3.57 -36.44 -3.34
CA GLU A 247 3.48 -35.86 -2.00
C GLU A 247 4.56 -34.81 -1.75
N GLU A 248 5.82 -35.09 -2.10
CA GLU A 248 6.93 -34.14 -1.92
C GLU A 248 6.78 -32.90 -2.81
N VAL A 249 6.31 -33.06 -4.05
CA VAL A 249 6.04 -31.92 -4.93
C VAL A 249 4.88 -31.08 -4.40
N LEU A 250 3.81 -31.70 -3.88
CA LEU A 250 2.66 -30.98 -3.32
C LEU A 250 3.01 -30.19 -2.05
N LYS A 251 3.99 -30.66 -1.26
CA LYS A 251 4.54 -29.90 -0.11
C LYS A 251 5.24 -28.61 -0.55
N GLN A 252 5.91 -28.63 -1.71
CA GLN A 252 6.72 -27.49 -2.18
C GLN A 252 5.97 -26.58 -3.16
N ARG A 253 5.01 -27.11 -3.94
CA ARG A 253 4.26 -26.36 -4.95
C ARG A 253 2.80 -26.82 -5.07
N HIS A 254 1.93 -25.83 -5.26
CA HIS A 254 0.52 -26.08 -5.52
C HIS A 254 0.26 -26.40 -7.00
N VAL A 255 0.22 -27.69 -7.34
CA VAL A 255 0.01 -28.17 -8.72
C VAL A 255 -0.95 -29.35 -8.77
N ARG A 256 -1.65 -29.51 -9.91
CA ARG A 256 -2.52 -30.68 -10.11
C ARG A 256 -1.69 -31.95 -10.28
N ILE A 257 -2.16 -33.05 -9.71
CA ILE A 257 -1.52 -34.38 -9.77
C ILE A 257 -1.30 -34.84 -11.23
N GLY A 258 -2.25 -34.53 -12.13
CA GLY A 258 -2.12 -34.83 -13.55
C GLY A 258 -0.93 -34.12 -14.21
N THR A 259 -0.59 -32.91 -13.78
CA THR A 259 0.56 -32.15 -14.29
C THR A 259 1.89 -32.79 -13.85
N ILE A 260 1.96 -33.30 -12.61
CA ILE A 260 3.13 -34.02 -12.11
C ILE A 260 3.33 -35.30 -12.92
N SER A 261 2.25 -36.08 -13.09
CA SER A 261 2.27 -37.32 -13.87
C SER A 261 2.70 -37.09 -15.33
N LEU A 262 2.20 -36.01 -15.94
CA LEU A 262 2.56 -35.64 -17.30
C LEU A 262 4.04 -35.24 -17.41
N ASN A 263 4.59 -34.52 -16.43
CA ASN A 263 6.01 -34.16 -16.43
C ASN A 263 6.92 -35.38 -16.28
N LEU A 264 6.53 -36.36 -15.44
CA LEU A 264 7.26 -37.63 -15.30
C LEU A 264 7.26 -38.46 -16.60
N GLN A 265 6.21 -38.36 -17.42
CA GLN A 265 6.13 -39.08 -18.71
C GLN A 265 6.78 -38.31 -19.87
N LYS A 266 6.65 -36.99 -19.88
CA LYS A 266 7.10 -36.12 -20.98
C LYS A 266 8.62 -35.93 -20.99
N ASN A 267 9.25 -35.94 -19.82
CA ASN A 267 10.67 -35.62 -19.68
C ASN A 267 11.53 -36.90 -19.63
N PRO A 268 12.42 -37.12 -20.62
CA PRO A 268 13.19 -38.36 -20.74
C PRO A 268 14.27 -38.55 -19.66
N HIS A 269 14.61 -37.50 -18.90
CA HIS A 269 15.56 -37.56 -17.78
C HIS A 269 14.93 -38.12 -16.49
N PHE A 270 13.60 -38.29 -16.44
CA PHE A 270 12.94 -39.07 -15.39
C PHE A 270 12.76 -40.51 -15.88
N ALA A 271 13.79 -41.33 -15.72
CA ALA A 271 13.78 -42.70 -16.19
C ALA A 271 12.92 -43.57 -15.28
N ARG A 272 12.02 -44.35 -15.89
CA ARG A 272 11.20 -45.32 -15.15
C ARG A 272 11.99 -46.62 -14.98
N VAL A 273 12.39 -46.91 -13.75
CA VAL A 273 13.21 -48.09 -13.40
C VAL A 273 12.40 -49.25 -12.80
N GLY A 274 11.09 -49.09 -12.63
CA GLY A 274 10.20 -50.14 -12.12
C GLY A 274 8.70 -49.85 -12.22
N ARG A 275 7.86 -50.60 -11.51
CA ARG A 275 6.42 -50.34 -11.41
C ARG A 275 6.17 -49.03 -10.67
N ALA A 276 5.91 -47.96 -11.43
CA ALA A 276 5.68 -46.61 -10.92
C ALA A 276 6.86 -46.05 -10.11
N VAL A 277 8.08 -46.50 -10.39
CA VAL A 277 9.33 -46.03 -9.77
C VAL A 277 10.13 -45.23 -10.79
N TYR A 278 10.58 -44.04 -10.40
CA TYR A 278 11.32 -43.10 -11.24
C TYR A 278 12.67 -42.76 -10.60
N GLU A 279 13.69 -42.59 -11.44
CA GLU A 279 15.04 -42.17 -11.07
C GLU A 279 15.50 -41.04 -12.00
N LEU A 280 16.45 -40.23 -11.52
CA LEU A 280 17.04 -39.14 -12.29
C LEU A 280 18.19 -39.66 -13.16
N ASP A 281 17.98 -39.70 -14.46
CA ASP A 281 19.01 -40.05 -15.44
C ASP A 281 19.68 -38.78 -15.99
N ILE A 282 20.81 -38.42 -15.37
CA ILE A 282 21.58 -37.22 -15.69
C ILE A 282 22.07 -37.23 -17.15
N SER A 283 22.26 -38.41 -17.75
CA SER A 283 22.75 -38.56 -19.13
C SER A 283 21.72 -38.09 -20.18
N LYS A 284 20.43 -38.12 -19.83
CA LYS A 284 19.31 -37.72 -20.69
C LYS A 284 18.78 -36.32 -20.39
N LYS A 285 19.47 -35.56 -19.53
CA LYS A 285 19.08 -34.19 -19.22
C LYS A 285 19.22 -33.33 -20.47
N PRO A 286 18.15 -32.66 -20.95
CA PRO A 286 18.28 -31.71 -22.04
C PRO A 286 19.25 -30.60 -21.60
N LYS A 287 20.29 -30.33 -22.39
CA LYS A 287 21.22 -29.23 -22.14
C LYS A 287 20.40 -27.95 -21.98
N SER A 288 20.38 -27.38 -20.77
CA SER A 288 19.65 -26.16 -20.52
C SER A 288 20.24 -25.07 -21.41
N SER A 289 19.44 -24.58 -22.35
CA SER A 289 19.73 -23.36 -23.07
C SER A 289 19.83 -22.25 -22.02
N LYS A 290 21.06 -21.81 -21.72
CA LYS A 290 21.31 -20.53 -21.05
C LYS A 290 20.56 -19.47 -21.85
N LYS A 291 19.39 -19.04 -21.35
CA LYS A 291 18.74 -17.83 -21.85
C LYS A 291 19.64 -16.67 -21.45
N LYS A 292 20.23 -16.03 -22.48
CA LYS A 292 20.70 -14.65 -22.42
C LYS A 292 19.55 -13.73 -22.05
#